data_AF-A0A8H7W000-F1
#
_entry.id   AF-A0A8H7W000-F1
#
_cell.length_a   1.000
_cell.length_b   1.000
_cell.length_c   1.000
_cell.angle_alpha   90.00
_cell.angle_beta   90.00
_cell.angle_gamma   90.00
#
_symmetry.space_group_name_H-M   'P 1'
#
loop_
_entity.id
_entity.type
_entity.pdbx_description
1 polymer ?
#
loop_
_entity_poly.entity_id
_entity_poly.type
_entity_poly.pdbx_seq_one_letter_code
_entity_poly.pdbx_strand_id
1 'polypeptide(L)'
;MNVEARKYRFRLLDAAVSRTFKIYLIASGAPDVRIPFTVAGADAGFLDHPVNTTDLVISMAERWEIIIDFEAYKGQNITVMNERNFQVNDDFPETDKVMRFVVAEDKTSDAGNGPLPAHLADLALPEAHPIVDQNFTFGRTNGQWTINGVAFIIVQNRILANPGQGKVQRWRFTNRSNGKFSR
;
A
#
# COMPACT_ATOMS: atom_id res chain seq x y z
N MET A 1 20.55 3.48 2.00
CA MET A 1 20.72 3.30 0.54
C MET A 1 21.22 4.61 -0.04
N ASN A 2 22.31 4.61 -0.80
CA ASN A 2 22.77 5.83 -1.47
C ASN A 2 21.96 6.03 -2.75
N VAL A 3 21.51 7.25 -3.01
CA VAL A 3 20.74 7.63 -4.20
C VAL A 3 21.28 8.93 -4.76
N GLU A 4 21.18 9.11 -6.07
CA GLU A 4 21.43 10.41 -6.69
C GLU A 4 20.25 11.36 -6.44
N ALA A 5 20.50 12.67 -6.55
CA ALA A 5 19.46 13.69 -6.44
C ALA A 5 18.58 13.74 -7.71
N ARG A 6 17.76 12.71 -7.92
CA ARG A 6 16.90 12.52 -9.10
C ARG A 6 15.66 11.70 -8.73
N LYS A 7 14.75 11.50 -9.68
CA LYS A 7 13.60 10.61 -9.51
C LYS A 7 13.99 9.13 -9.50
N TYR A 8 13.41 8.39 -8.58
CA TYR A 8 13.46 6.92 -8.52
C TYR A 8 12.05 6.35 -8.41
N ARG A 9 11.82 5.21 -9.07
CA ARG A 9 10.61 4.40 -8.92
C ARG A 9 10.90 3.24 -7.97
N PHE A 10 10.13 3.16 -6.89
CA PHE A 10 10.21 2.08 -5.90
C PHE A 10 8.97 1.20 -6.00
N ARG A 11 9.19 -0.12 -5.94
CA ARG A 11 8.12 -1.12 -5.85
C ARG A 11 8.03 -1.62 -4.43
N LEU A 12 6.98 -1.23 -3.75
CA LEU A 12 6.71 -1.60 -2.38
C LEU A 12 5.86 -2.86 -2.38
N LEU A 13 6.17 -3.75 -1.45
CA LEU A 13 5.39 -4.95 -1.14
C LEU A 13 5.37 -5.07 0.38
N ASP A 14 4.16 -5.13 0.95
CA ASP A 14 4.03 -5.55 2.34
C ASP A 14 4.02 -7.07 2.41
N ALA A 15 5.19 -7.64 2.69
CA ALA A 15 5.40 -9.06 2.93
C ALA A 15 5.38 -9.41 4.42
N ALA A 16 4.90 -8.51 5.30
CA ALA A 16 4.82 -8.79 6.72
C ALA A 16 3.74 -9.83 7.03
N VAL A 17 3.91 -10.54 8.15
CA VAL A 17 2.94 -11.54 8.61
C VAL A 17 1.61 -10.88 9.01
N SER A 18 1.65 -9.73 9.68
CA SER A 18 0.45 -9.11 10.25
C SER A 18 0.51 -7.59 10.43
N ARG A 19 1.60 -6.94 10.01
CA ARG A 19 1.77 -5.49 10.22
C ARG A 19 1.34 -4.76 8.97
N THR A 20 0.37 -3.88 9.11
CA THR A 20 0.07 -2.84 8.10
C THR A 20 0.97 -1.63 8.36
N PHE A 21 1.47 -1.00 7.30
CA PHE A 21 2.26 0.21 7.37
C PHE A 21 1.48 1.42 6.91
N LYS A 22 1.76 2.58 7.51
CA LYS A 22 1.41 3.89 6.96
C LYS A 22 2.70 4.67 6.78
N ILE A 23 3.26 4.57 5.58
CA ILE A 23 4.58 5.11 5.29
C ILE A 23 4.50 6.59 4.95
N TYR A 24 5.51 7.35 5.37
CA TYR A 24 5.73 8.73 4.96
C TYR A 24 7.23 9.01 4.94
N LEU A 25 7.63 10.14 4.33
CA LEU A 25 9.04 10.51 4.20
C LEU A 25 9.32 11.84 4.89
N ILE A 26 10.48 11.93 5.53
CA ILE A 26 10.97 13.17 6.16
C ILE A 26 12.43 13.42 5.76
N ALA A 27 12.80 14.70 5.68
CA ALA A 27 14.17 15.12 5.41
C ALA A 27 14.91 15.42 6.72
N SER A 28 16.21 15.14 6.80
CA SER A 28 17.02 15.50 7.96
C SER A 28 17.05 17.00 8.24
N GLY A 29 16.92 17.86 7.22
CA GLY A 29 16.84 19.31 7.39
C GLY A 29 15.45 19.81 7.81
N ALA A 30 14.41 18.98 7.74
CA ALA A 30 13.03 19.32 8.10
C ALA A 30 12.28 18.08 8.61
N PRO A 31 12.63 17.55 9.79
CA PRO A 31 12.11 16.28 10.30
C PRO A 31 10.61 16.29 10.60
N ASP A 32 10.02 17.47 10.82
CA ASP A 32 8.59 17.64 11.12
C ASP A 32 7.73 17.87 9.86
N VAL A 33 8.34 17.89 8.67
CA VAL A 33 7.64 18.15 7.40
C VAL A 33 7.63 16.89 6.55
N ARG A 34 6.44 16.42 6.18
CA ARG A 34 6.28 15.29 5.26
C ARG A 34 6.64 15.70 3.84
N ILE A 35 7.44 14.87 3.19
CA ILE A 35 7.82 15.03 1.79
C ILE A 35 6.72 14.45 0.90
N PRO A 36 6.23 15.19 -0.10
CA PRO A 36 5.32 14.63 -1.09
C PRO A 36 6.04 13.64 -2.00
N PHE A 37 5.32 12.59 -2.39
CA PHE A 37 5.74 11.61 -3.39
C PHE A 37 4.54 11.22 -4.25
N THR A 38 4.80 10.55 -5.36
CA THR A 38 3.77 10.19 -6.33
C THR A 38 3.52 8.69 -6.32
N VAL A 39 2.27 8.26 -6.21
CA VAL A 39 1.84 6.89 -6.48
C VAL A 39 1.51 6.76 -7.97
N ALA A 40 2.14 5.80 -8.64
CA ALA A 40 1.98 5.57 -10.07
C ALA A 40 1.35 4.21 -10.41
N GLY A 41 1.41 3.24 -9.49
CA GLY A 41 0.85 1.91 -9.72
C GLY A 41 0.42 1.22 -8.42
N ALA A 42 -0.46 0.24 -8.59
CA ALA A 42 -1.05 -0.60 -7.55
C ALA A 42 -0.89 -2.09 -7.93
N ASP A 43 -1.63 -2.97 -7.25
CA ASP A 43 -1.57 -4.42 -7.42
C ASP A 43 -1.68 -4.93 -8.86
N ALA A 44 -2.50 -4.27 -9.68
CA ALA A 44 -2.84 -4.67 -11.04
C ALA A 44 -2.06 -3.90 -12.14
N GLY A 45 -1.08 -3.07 -11.76
CA GLY A 45 -0.28 -2.27 -12.70
C GLY A 45 -0.39 -0.77 -12.45
N PHE A 46 -0.22 0.03 -13.50
CA PHE A 46 -0.31 1.49 -13.40
C PHE A 46 -1.72 1.96 -13.03
N LEU A 47 -1.79 3.09 -12.34
CA LEU A 47 -3.02 3.87 -12.22
C LEU A 47 -3.33 4.56 -13.56
N ASP A 48 -4.53 5.12 -13.70
CA ASP A 48 -4.88 5.99 -14.83
C ASP A 48 -3.99 7.25 -14.86
N HIS A 49 -3.86 7.88 -13.69
CA HIS A 49 -3.09 9.11 -13.48
C HIS A 49 -2.17 8.99 -12.25
N PRO A 50 -1.03 9.71 -12.22
CA PRO A 50 -0.20 9.81 -11.03
C PRO A 50 -0.95 10.51 -9.89
N VAL A 51 -0.83 9.98 -8.68
CA VAL A 51 -1.47 10.54 -7.48
C VAL A 51 -0.41 11.07 -6.54
N ASN A 52 -0.39 12.38 -6.29
CA ASN A 52 0.52 12.98 -5.31
C ASN A 52 -0.05 12.83 -3.90
N THR A 53 0.78 12.37 -2.97
CA THR A 53 0.43 12.18 -1.56
C THR A 53 1.64 12.45 -0.68
N THR A 54 1.44 12.59 0.63
CA THR A 54 2.51 12.70 1.64
C THR A 54 2.59 11.46 2.54
N ASP A 55 1.63 10.55 2.42
CA ASP A 55 1.63 9.25 3.07
C ASP A 55 0.91 8.18 2.24
N LEU A 56 1.22 6.92 2.54
CA LEU A 56 0.63 5.77 1.88
C LEU A 56 0.36 4.68 2.90
N VAL A 57 -0.89 4.24 3.00
CA VAL A 57 -1.26 3.03 3.73
C VAL A 57 -1.03 1.84 2.81
N ILE A 58 -0.31 0.84 3.32
CA ILE A 58 -0.06 -0.43 2.64
C ILE A 58 -0.25 -1.55 3.65
N SER A 59 -1.15 -2.48 3.32
CA SER A 59 -1.46 -3.67 4.12
C SER A 59 -0.93 -4.93 3.46
N MET A 60 -0.98 -6.04 4.20
CA MET A 60 -0.34 -7.30 3.82
C MET A 60 -0.76 -7.75 2.42
N ALA A 61 0.24 -8.15 1.62
CA ALA A 61 0.16 -8.56 0.22
C ALA A 61 -0.17 -7.46 -0.80
N GLU A 62 -0.43 -6.22 -0.40
CA GLU A 62 -0.57 -5.10 -1.34
C GLU A 62 0.80 -4.72 -1.94
N ARG A 63 0.76 -4.25 -3.20
CA ARG A 63 1.88 -3.65 -3.90
C ARG A 63 1.54 -2.25 -4.34
N TRP A 64 2.48 -1.34 -4.14
CA TRP A 64 2.40 0.03 -4.63
C TRP A 64 3.69 0.41 -5.33
N GLU A 65 3.56 1.12 -6.44
CA GLU A 65 4.70 1.70 -7.15
C GLU A 65 4.70 3.21 -6.91
N ILE A 66 5.72 3.68 -6.20
CA ILE A 66 5.87 5.10 -5.86
C ILE A 66 7.08 5.71 -6.56
N ILE A 67 7.00 7.01 -6.79
CA ILE A 67 8.08 7.81 -7.36
C ILE A 67 8.44 8.88 -6.34
N ILE A 68 9.71 8.90 -5.97
CA ILE A 68 10.28 9.90 -5.07
C ILE A 68 11.26 10.73 -5.87
N ASP A 69 11.07 12.06 -5.87
CA ASP A 69 12.01 13.01 -6.46
C ASP A 69 12.97 13.51 -5.38
N PHE A 70 14.24 13.09 -5.47
CA PHE A 70 15.27 13.49 -4.50
C PHE A 70 15.98 14.80 -4.88
N GLU A 71 15.65 15.44 -6.02
CA GLU A 71 16.36 16.63 -6.53
C GLU A 71 16.39 17.79 -5.51
N ALA A 72 15.30 17.99 -4.77
CA ALA A 72 15.19 19.06 -3.76
C ALA A 72 15.94 18.75 -2.44
N TYR A 73 16.54 17.57 -2.31
CA TYR A 73 17.09 17.05 -1.05
C TYR A 73 18.57 16.68 -1.16
N LYS A 74 19.31 17.32 -2.07
CA LYS A 74 20.76 17.18 -2.25
C LYS A 74 21.52 17.29 -0.92
N GLY A 75 22.44 16.35 -0.70
CA GLY A 75 23.25 16.28 0.52
C GLY A 75 22.49 15.89 1.79
N GLN A 76 21.16 15.72 1.73
CA GLN A 76 20.34 15.39 2.91
C GLN A 76 20.09 13.89 3.03
N ASN A 77 19.70 13.48 4.23
CA ASN A 77 19.16 12.15 4.47
C ASN A 77 17.63 12.19 4.42
N ILE A 78 17.03 11.34 3.60
CA ILE A 78 15.59 11.10 3.60
C ILE A 78 15.29 9.81 4.34
N THR A 79 14.47 9.87 5.39
CA THR A 79 14.07 8.69 6.14
C THR A 79 12.64 8.30 5.80
N VAL A 80 12.44 7.03 5.46
CA VAL A 80 11.11 6.42 5.33
C VAL A 80 10.67 6.01 6.72
N MET A 81 9.58 6.62 7.16
CA MET A 81 8.98 6.43 8.46
C MET A 81 7.71 5.59 8.34
N ASN A 82 7.28 5.02 9.46
CA ASN A 82 5.98 4.37 9.62
C ASN A 82 5.21 5.08 10.75
N GLU A 83 3.95 5.40 10.50
CA GLU A 83 3.08 6.06 11.48
C GLU A 83 2.90 5.19 12.73
N ARG A 84 2.97 5.83 13.90
CA ARG A 84 2.67 5.19 15.19
C ARG A 84 1.18 5.30 15.51
N ASN A 85 0.69 4.42 16.38
CA ASN A 85 -0.71 4.31 16.80
C ASN A 85 -1.66 4.17 15.59
N PHE A 86 -1.20 3.47 14.56
CA PHE A 86 -1.97 3.26 13.34
C PHE A 86 -2.55 1.85 13.30
N GLN A 87 -3.88 1.79 13.13
CA GLN A 87 -4.69 0.59 13.30
C GLN A 87 -4.44 -0.07 14.67
N VAL A 88 -4.42 -1.39 14.70
CA VAL A 88 -4.35 -2.22 15.91
C VAL A 88 -3.01 -2.95 15.99
N ASN A 89 -1.99 -2.34 15.37
CA ASN A 89 -0.62 -2.82 15.40
C ASN A 89 0.03 -2.40 16.70
N ASP A 90 0.71 -3.33 17.37
CA ASP A 90 1.61 -2.98 18.47
C ASP A 90 2.81 -2.21 17.91
N ASP A 91 3.13 -1.08 18.55
CA ASP A 91 4.33 -0.31 18.27
C ASP A 91 5.44 -0.64 19.26
N PHE A 92 6.64 -0.78 18.74
CA PHE A 92 7.85 -1.02 19.51
C PHE A 92 8.84 0.13 19.26
N PRO A 93 9.95 0.21 20.01
CA PRO A 93 11.07 1.02 19.60
C PRO A 93 11.47 0.68 18.16
N GLU A 94 11.73 1.71 17.34
CA GLU A 94 12.18 1.60 15.95
C GLU A 94 11.17 1.06 14.93
N THR A 95 9.96 0.64 15.31
CA THR A 95 8.92 0.28 14.31
C THR A 95 8.33 1.48 13.59
N ASP A 96 8.70 2.69 14.01
CA ASP A 96 8.46 3.95 13.32
C ASP A 96 9.43 4.21 12.17
N LYS A 97 10.47 3.39 11.99
CA LYS A 97 11.52 3.59 10.98
C LYS A 97 11.60 2.38 10.05
N VAL A 98 11.69 2.63 8.75
CA VAL A 98 11.79 1.57 7.73
C VAL A 98 13.20 1.55 7.14
N MET A 99 13.63 2.65 6.53
CA MET A 99 14.94 2.77 5.91
C MET A 99 15.36 4.24 5.72
N ARG A 100 16.61 4.45 5.33
CA ARG A 100 17.15 5.77 5.00
C ARG A 100 17.76 5.79 3.60
N PHE A 101 17.47 6.85 2.86
CA PHE A 101 18.17 7.27 1.66
C PHE A 101 19.20 8.34 2.02
N VAL A 102 20.43 8.18 1.51
CA VAL A 102 21.50 9.17 1.60
C VAL A 102 21.60 9.78 0.21
N VAL A 103 21.17 11.05 0.07
CA VAL A 103 21.06 11.71 -1.22
C VAL A 103 22.39 12.38 -1.56
N ALA A 104 22.96 12.06 -2.73
CA ALA A 104 24.18 12.69 -3.22
C ALA A 104 23.93 14.18 -3.55
N GLU A 105 25.00 14.97 -3.60
CA GLU A 105 24.93 16.37 -4.06
C GLU A 105 24.59 16.47 -5.55
N ASP A 106 25.12 15.54 -6.33
CA ASP A 106 25.00 15.54 -7.79
C ASP A 106 24.30 14.27 -8.31
N LYS A 107 23.75 14.39 -9.52
CA LYS A 107 23.29 13.26 -10.35
C LYS A 107 24.25 13.08 -11.52
N THR A 108 24.46 11.84 -11.95
CA THR A 108 25.40 11.56 -13.05
C THR A 108 24.78 11.72 -14.43
N SER A 109 23.45 11.73 -14.53
CA SER A 109 22.71 11.85 -15.80
C SER A 109 21.27 12.30 -15.58
N ASP A 110 20.72 13.03 -16.56
CA ASP A 110 19.29 13.40 -16.62
C ASP A 110 18.42 12.40 -17.41
N ALA A 111 19.02 11.34 -17.96
CA ALA A 111 18.29 10.34 -18.73
C ALA A 111 17.17 9.70 -17.89
N GLY A 112 15.91 9.85 -18.30
CA GLY A 112 14.76 9.33 -17.56
C GLY A 112 14.36 10.14 -16.32
N ASN A 113 14.87 11.37 -16.16
CA ASN A 113 14.54 12.28 -15.04
C ASN A 113 13.56 13.40 -15.44
N GLY A 114 12.92 13.28 -16.60
CA GLY A 114 11.90 14.23 -17.09
C GLY A 114 10.62 14.26 -16.24
N PRO A 115 9.66 15.13 -16.57
CA PRO A 115 8.37 15.18 -15.89
C PRO A 115 7.62 13.85 -16.03
N LEU A 116 6.82 13.50 -15.02
CA LEU A 116 5.96 12.32 -15.08
C LEU A 116 4.84 12.55 -16.10
N PRO A 117 4.46 11.53 -16.89
CA PRO A 117 3.29 11.62 -17.75
C PRO A 117 2.03 11.88 -16.92
N ALA A 118 1.17 12.78 -17.40
CA ALA A 118 -0.10 13.06 -16.74
C ALA A 118 -1.10 11.89 -16.86
N HIS A 119 -0.95 11.04 -17.87
CA HIS A 119 -1.72 9.82 -18.08
C HIS A 119 -0.76 8.64 -18.20
N LEU A 120 -1.00 7.57 -17.45
CA LEU A 120 -0.09 6.43 -17.32
C LEU A 120 -0.61 5.18 -18.05
N ALA A 121 -1.91 4.90 -17.98
CA ALA A 121 -2.51 3.73 -18.63
C ALA A 121 -4.02 3.84 -18.79
N ASP A 122 -4.54 3.36 -19.94
CA ASP A 122 -5.97 3.15 -20.13
C ASP A 122 -6.43 1.93 -19.31
N LEU A 123 -7.27 2.14 -18.30
CA LEU A 123 -7.76 1.05 -17.45
C LEU A 123 -8.94 0.31 -18.10
N ALA A 124 -8.76 -0.98 -18.38
CA ALA A 124 -9.83 -1.87 -18.80
C ALA A 124 -10.73 -2.27 -17.61
N LEU A 125 -11.47 -1.31 -17.07
CA LEU A 125 -12.38 -1.53 -15.95
C LEU A 125 -13.59 -2.37 -16.38
N PRO A 126 -14.09 -3.29 -15.53
CA PRO A 126 -15.33 -4.00 -15.81
C PRO A 126 -16.51 -3.02 -15.89
N GLU A 127 -17.54 -3.37 -16.66
CA GLU A 127 -18.78 -2.60 -16.70
C GLU A 127 -19.35 -2.39 -15.30
N ALA A 128 -19.91 -1.21 -15.06
CA ALA A 128 -20.49 -0.87 -13.78
C ALA A 128 -21.64 -1.84 -13.42
N HIS A 129 -21.44 -2.64 -12.38
CA HIS A 129 -22.44 -3.59 -11.87
C HIS A 129 -22.93 -3.13 -10.50
N PRO A 130 -24.08 -2.42 -10.39
CA PRO A 130 -24.50 -1.78 -9.14
C PRO A 130 -25.04 -2.76 -8.07
N ILE A 131 -25.47 -3.95 -8.49
CA ILE A 131 -26.13 -4.94 -7.65
C ILE A 131 -25.08 -5.72 -6.88
N VAL A 132 -25.25 -5.91 -5.57
CA VAL A 132 -24.37 -6.76 -4.76
C VAL A 132 -24.77 -8.22 -4.93
N ASP A 133 -23.90 -9.04 -5.51
CA ASP A 133 -24.16 -10.46 -5.75
C ASP A 133 -23.82 -11.31 -4.52
N GLN A 134 -22.81 -10.92 -3.75
CA GLN A 134 -22.29 -11.70 -2.62
C GLN A 134 -21.96 -10.81 -1.44
N ASN A 135 -22.22 -11.31 -0.22
CA ASN A 135 -21.80 -10.68 1.03
C ASN A 135 -20.84 -11.60 1.77
N PHE A 136 -19.68 -11.08 2.12
CA PHE A 136 -18.67 -11.78 2.91
C PHE A 136 -18.35 -10.98 4.16
N THR A 137 -18.64 -11.58 5.31
CA THR A 137 -18.34 -11.03 6.62
C THR A 137 -17.09 -11.70 7.18
N PHE A 138 -16.04 -10.92 7.39
CA PHE A 138 -14.82 -11.34 8.06
C PHE A 138 -14.96 -11.08 9.56
N GLY A 139 -14.66 -12.10 10.37
CA GLY A 139 -14.78 -11.99 11.82
C GLY A 139 -14.24 -13.21 12.55
N ARG A 140 -14.62 -13.33 13.83
CA ARG A 140 -14.28 -14.50 14.65
C ARG A 140 -15.54 -15.26 15.07
N THR A 141 -15.45 -16.59 15.04
CA THR A 141 -16.47 -17.51 15.54
C THR A 141 -15.78 -18.54 16.42
N ASN A 142 -16.20 -18.66 17.68
CA ASN A 142 -15.59 -19.58 18.66
C ASN A 142 -14.05 -19.46 18.71
N GLY A 143 -13.53 -18.22 18.70
CA GLY A 143 -12.10 -17.93 18.77
C GLY A 143 -11.33 -18.07 17.44
N GLN A 144 -11.94 -18.60 16.38
CA GLN A 144 -11.30 -18.81 15.08
C GLN A 144 -11.66 -17.70 14.09
N TRP A 145 -10.73 -17.31 13.23
CA TRP A 145 -11.01 -16.42 12.10
C TRP A 145 -11.84 -17.16 11.04
N THR A 146 -12.93 -16.53 10.61
CA THR A 146 -13.91 -17.13 9.70
C THR A 146 -14.42 -16.11 8.68
N ILE A 147 -14.97 -16.63 7.57
CA ILE A 147 -15.74 -15.86 6.60
C ILE A 147 -17.17 -16.38 6.64
N ASN A 148 -18.15 -15.51 6.87
CA ASN A 148 -19.56 -15.88 7.08
C ASN A 148 -19.76 -16.95 8.17
N GLY A 149 -18.91 -16.95 9.20
CA GLY A 149 -18.97 -17.95 10.28
C GLY A 149 -18.35 -19.31 9.94
N VAL A 150 -17.83 -19.49 8.72
CA VAL A 150 -17.23 -20.75 8.26
C VAL A 150 -15.70 -20.66 8.28
N ALA A 151 -15.05 -21.63 8.92
CA ALA A 151 -13.60 -21.79 8.89
C ALA A 151 -13.18 -22.60 7.64
N PHE A 152 -12.01 -22.31 7.07
CA PHE A 152 -11.53 -22.95 5.83
C PHE A 152 -11.37 -24.48 5.94
N ILE A 153 -11.12 -24.99 7.14
CA ILE A 153 -11.01 -26.43 7.42
C ILE A 153 -12.33 -27.19 7.27
N ILE A 154 -13.48 -26.50 7.31
CA ILE A 154 -14.81 -27.11 7.19
C ILE A 154 -15.15 -27.30 5.70
N VAL A 155 -14.69 -28.41 5.14
CA VAL A 155 -14.79 -28.74 3.71
C VAL A 155 -16.24 -28.66 3.19
N GLN A 156 -17.22 -29.07 4.01
CA GLN A 156 -18.63 -29.10 3.64
C GLN A 156 -19.20 -27.70 3.34
N ASN A 157 -18.67 -26.65 3.97
CA ASN A 157 -19.25 -25.29 3.92
C ASN A 157 -18.29 -24.21 3.39
N ARG A 158 -17.04 -24.54 3.06
CA ARG A 158 -16.03 -23.54 2.64
C ARG A 158 -16.23 -22.95 1.24
N ILE A 159 -17.09 -23.57 0.42
CA ILE A 159 -17.43 -23.06 -0.90
C ILE A 159 -18.56 -22.05 -0.74
N LEU A 160 -18.22 -20.76 -0.71
CA LEU A 160 -19.14 -19.68 -0.37
C LEU A 160 -19.77 -18.98 -1.60
N ALA A 161 -19.21 -19.17 -2.79
CA ALA A 161 -19.71 -18.62 -4.04
C ALA A 161 -19.35 -19.52 -5.22
N ASN A 162 -20.17 -19.50 -6.27
CA ASN A 162 -19.94 -20.19 -7.53
C ASN A 162 -20.19 -19.21 -8.70
N PRO A 163 -19.28 -18.25 -8.94
CA PRO A 163 -19.45 -17.27 -10.00
C PRO A 163 -19.33 -17.94 -11.38
N GLY A 164 -20.20 -17.56 -12.32
CA GLY A 164 -20.08 -18.00 -13.70
C GLY A 164 -18.84 -17.38 -14.38
N GLN A 165 -18.14 -18.16 -15.19
CA GLN A 165 -16.98 -17.68 -15.93
C GLN A 165 -17.34 -16.47 -16.81
N GLY A 166 -16.49 -15.44 -16.80
CA GLY A 166 -16.68 -14.21 -17.58
C GLY A 166 -17.77 -13.28 -17.08
N LYS A 167 -18.42 -13.59 -15.95
CA LYS A 167 -19.42 -12.69 -15.33
C LYS A 167 -18.75 -11.73 -14.36
N VAL A 168 -19.13 -10.46 -14.45
CA VAL A 168 -18.82 -9.44 -13.45
C VAL A 168 -19.71 -9.66 -12.24
N GLN A 169 -19.14 -9.57 -11.05
CA GLN A 169 -19.88 -9.55 -9.79
C GLN A 169 -19.36 -8.43 -8.89
N ARG A 170 -20.25 -7.88 -8.07
CA ARG A 170 -19.91 -6.98 -6.98
C ARG A 170 -20.03 -7.74 -5.67
N TRP A 171 -18.91 -7.84 -4.97
CA TRP A 171 -18.86 -8.47 -3.65
C TRP A 171 -18.77 -7.40 -2.58
N ARG A 172 -19.58 -7.53 -1.53
CA ARG A 172 -19.50 -6.68 -0.35
C ARG A 172 -18.68 -7.39 0.72
N PHE A 173 -17.54 -6.80 1.06
CA PHE A 173 -16.72 -7.21 2.19
C PHE A 173 -17.09 -6.40 3.42
N THR A 174 -17.36 -7.08 4.54
CA THR A 174 -17.67 -6.45 5.83
C THR A 174 -16.73 -6.99 6.89
N ASN A 175 -16.01 -6.10 7.57
CA ASN A 175 -15.22 -6.46 8.74
C ASN A 175 -16.04 -6.24 10.02
N ARG A 176 -16.37 -7.30 10.76
CA ARG A 176 -17.06 -7.24 12.06
C ARG A 176 -16.13 -7.44 13.26
N SER A 177 -14.83 -7.58 13.02
CA SER A 177 -13.87 -7.67 14.11
C SER A 177 -13.58 -6.28 14.65
N ASN A 178 -13.60 -6.12 15.99
CA ASN A 178 -13.19 -4.88 16.68
C ASN A 178 -11.65 -4.69 16.65
N GLY A 179 -10.98 -5.09 15.56
CA GLY A 179 -9.55 -4.89 15.36
C GLY A 179 -8.64 -5.60 16.36
N LYS A 180 -8.87 -6.85 16.75
CA LYS A 180 -7.85 -7.57 17.55
C LYS A 180 -7.50 -8.92 16.95
N PHE A 181 -6.28 -9.01 16.43
CA PHE A 181 -5.51 -10.26 16.40
C PHE A 181 -5.07 -10.58 17.83
N SER A 182 -6.00 -10.93 18.72
CA SER A 182 -5.57 -11.45 20.02
C SER A 182 -5.04 -12.87 19.82
N ARG A 183 -3.79 -13.07 20.25
CA ARG A 183 -3.23 -14.40 20.52
C ARG A 183 -4.13 -15.21 21.44
#